data_AF-A0A2V6N5R8-F1
#
_entry.id   AF-A0A2V6N5R8-F1
#
_cell.length_a   1.000
_cell.length_b   1.000
_cell.length_c   1.000
_cell.angle_alpha   90.00
_cell.angle_beta   90.00
_cell.angle_gamma   90.00
#
_symmetry.space_group_name_H-M   'P 1'
#
loop_
_entity.id
_entity.type
_entity.pdbx_description
1 polymer ?
#
loop_
_entity_poly.entity_id
_entity_poly.type
_entity_poly.pdbx_seq_one_letter_code
_entity_poly.pdbx_strand_id
1 'polypeptide(L)'
;DNDIQPLRSETKAAHRFDKVNSSHHQAVDRLGTGLEVESWCATDDIVEQIRLRNYPFGLGVQYHPERGKIYHSLFEDFFSRLINSKHRRQD
;
A
#
# COMPACT_ATOMS: atom_id res chain seq x y z
N ASP A 1 -21.89 1.27 6.21
CA ASP A 1 -20.88 1.02 5.15
C ASP A 1 -20.28 -0.34 5.34
N ASN A 2 -20.71 -1.30 4.52
CA ASN A 2 -20.13 -2.64 4.48
C ASN A 2 -18.81 -2.68 3.69
N ASP A 3 -18.46 -1.58 3.01
CA ASP A 3 -17.30 -1.48 2.12
C ASP A 3 -16.09 -0.84 2.82
N ILE A 4 -16.06 -0.80 4.16
CA ILE A 4 -14.95 -0.25 4.95
C ILE A 4 -14.47 -1.31 5.92
N GLN A 5 -13.17 -1.59 5.93
CA GLN A 5 -12.55 -2.58 6.80
C GLN A 5 -11.39 -1.96 7.61
N PRO A 6 -11.19 -2.39 8.86
CA PRO A 6 -10.05 -1.96 9.67
C PRO A 6 -8.76 -2.61 9.20
N LEU A 7 -7.64 -1.88 9.28
CA LEU A 7 -6.32 -2.45 9.03
C LEU A 7 -5.52 -2.60 10.32
N ARG A 8 -4.69 -3.63 10.34
CA ARG A 8 -3.49 -3.70 11.19
C ARG A 8 -2.27 -3.56 10.29
N SER A 9 -1.30 -2.76 10.71
CA SER A 9 -0.08 -2.51 9.92
C SER A 9 1.17 -2.78 10.73
N GLU A 10 2.21 -3.23 10.04
CA GLU A 10 3.57 -3.26 10.57
C GLU A 10 3.99 -1.87 11.05
N THR A 11 4.84 -1.82 12.08
CA THR A 11 5.37 -0.55 12.59
C THR A 11 6.15 0.22 11.53
N LYS A 12 6.77 -0.49 10.58
CA LYS A 12 7.59 0.07 9.50
C LYS A 12 6.84 0.23 8.17
N ALA A 13 5.52 0.07 8.15
CA ALA A 13 4.73 0.26 6.94
C ALA A 13 4.92 1.67 6.37
N ALA A 14 5.02 1.80 5.04
CA ALA A 14 5.21 3.09 4.38
C ALA A 14 4.03 4.04 4.63
N HIS A 15 2.81 3.49 4.60
CA HIS A 15 1.57 4.19 4.92
C HIS A 15 0.76 3.36 5.91
N ARG A 16 0.15 4.03 6.91
CA ARG A 16 -0.67 3.41 7.95
C ARG A 16 -2.03 4.10 7.99
N PHE A 17 -3.06 3.37 7.56
CA PHE A 17 -4.45 3.81 7.63
C PHE A 17 -5.19 2.94 8.64
N ASP A 18 -6.02 3.53 9.49
CA ASP A 18 -6.79 2.75 10.48
C ASP A 18 -7.89 1.92 9.82
N LYS A 19 -8.48 2.43 8.73
CA LYS A 19 -9.53 1.80 7.93
C LYS A 19 -9.36 2.17 6.47
N VAL A 20 -9.76 1.25 5.59
CA VAL A 20 -9.73 1.44 4.13
C VAL A 20 -11.02 0.92 3.50
N ASN A 21 -11.26 1.34 2.26
CA ASN A 21 -12.37 0.80 1.48
C ASN A 21 -12.05 -0.59 0.93
N SER A 22 -13.08 -1.42 0.77
CA SER A 22 -12.96 -2.80 0.32
C SER A 22 -13.99 -3.08 -0.76
N SER A 23 -13.53 -3.57 -1.91
CA SER A 23 -14.35 -3.85 -3.10
C SER A 23 -13.61 -4.83 -4.02
N HIS A 24 -13.29 -6.02 -3.51
CA HIS A 24 -12.58 -7.06 -4.26
C HIS A 24 -13.14 -8.46 -3.92
N HIS A 25 -13.10 -9.37 -4.89
CA HIS A 25 -13.51 -10.77 -4.71
C HIS A 25 -12.34 -11.74 -4.67
N GLN A 26 -11.12 -11.22 -4.79
CA GLN A 26 -9.87 -11.98 -4.77
C GLN A 26 -8.90 -11.30 -3.81
N ALA A 27 -7.97 -12.08 -3.28
CA ALA A 27 -6.95 -11.62 -2.35
C ALA A 27 -5.62 -12.34 -2.63
N VAL A 28 -4.54 -11.76 -2.13
CA VAL A 28 -3.21 -12.37 -2.21
C VAL A 28 -3.12 -13.58 -1.28
N ASP A 29 -2.89 -14.76 -1.86
CA ASP A 29 -2.63 -16.00 -1.12
C ASP A 29 -1.14 -16.19 -0.82
N ARG A 30 -0.29 -16.04 -1.85
CA ARG A 30 1.16 -16.21 -1.73
C ARG A 30 1.92 -15.03 -2.30
N LEU A 31 2.84 -14.47 -1.52
CA LEU A 31 3.72 -13.41 -1.97
C LEU A 31 4.74 -13.89 -3.00
N GLY A 32 5.01 -13.03 -3.98
CA GLY A 32 6.15 -13.16 -4.89
C GLY A 32 7.48 -12.82 -4.21
N THR A 33 8.57 -13.28 -4.82
CA THR A 33 9.94 -13.02 -4.32
C THR A 33 10.20 -11.52 -4.19
N GLY A 34 10.75 -11.12 -3.04
CA GLY A 34 11.13 -9.73 -2.79
C GLY A 34 10.00 -8.85 -2.24
N LEU A 35 8.76 -9.34 -2.22
CA LEU A 35 7.64 -8.64 -1.59
C LEU A 35 7.60 -8.91 -0.09
N GLU A 36 7.16 -7.91 0.67
CA GLU A 36 6.81 -8.04 2.09
C GLU A 36 5.45 -7.41 2.34
N VAL A 37 4.67 -7.99 3.27
CA VAL A 37 3.40 -7.39 3.70
C VAL A 37 3.68 -6.22 4.63
N GLU A 38 2.92 -5.14 4.46
CA GLU A 38 2.92 -3.98 5.35
C GLU A 38 1.62 -3.83 6.14
N SER A 39 0.49 -4.26 5.57
CA SER A 39 -0.82 -4.17 6.23
C SER A 39 -1.70 -5.37 5.89
N TRP A 40 -2.56 -5.71 6.84
CA TRP A 40 -3.60 -6.72 6.73
C TRP A 40 -4.94 -6.13 7.17
N CYS A 41 -6.03 -6.67 6.65
CA CYS A 41 -7.33 -6.52 7.27
C CYS A 41 -7.28 -7.09 8.69
N ALA A 42 -7.70 -6.30 9.68
CA ALA A 42 -7.56 -6.65 11.09
C ALA A 42 -8.54 -7.76 11.54
N THR A 43 -9.52 -8.12 10.70
CA THR A 43 -10.59 -9.07 11.05
C THR A 43 -10.46 -10.44 10.39
N ASP A 44 -9.77 -10.54 9.26
CA ASP A 44 -9.64 -11.80 8.49
C ASP A 44 -8.22 -12.08 7.98
N ASP A 45 -7.25 -11.23 8.31
CA ASP A 45 -5.84 -11.35 7.92
C ASP A 45 -5.59 -11.32 6.40
N ILE A 46 -6.54 -10.85 5.59
CA ILE A 46 -6.30 -10.58 4.16
C ILE A 46 -5.18 -9.53 4.02
N VAL A 47 -4.23 -9.78 3.14
CA VAL A 47 -3.14 -8.84 2.83
C VAL A 47 -3.68 -7.65 2.06
N GLU A 48 -3.45 -6.44 2.59
CA GLU A 48 -4.02 -5.19 2.08
C GLU A 48 -2.99 -4.23 1.52
N GLN A 49 -1.73 -4.34 1.96
CA GLN A 49 -0.63 -3.53 1.47
C GLN A 49 0.65 -4.34 1.46
N ILE A 50 1.41 -4.24 0.37
CA ILE A 50 2.71 -4.90 0.19
C ILE A 50 3.74 -3.91 -0.34
N ARG A 51 4.99 -4.12 0.05
CA ARG A 51 6.14 -3.36 -0.46
C ARG A 51 7.09 -4.26 -1.23
N LEU A 52 7.74 -3.72 -2.25
CA LEU A 52 8.86 -4.35 -2.95
C LEU A 52 10.17 -3.97 -2.26
N ARG A 53 10.92 -4.96 -1.79
CA ARG A 53 12.25 -4.74 -1.21
C ARG A 53 13.28 -4.39 -2.27
N ASN A 54 14.34 -3.70 -1.83
CA ASN A 54 15.53 -3.39 -2.63
C ASN A 54 15.20 -2.63 -3.93
N TYR A 55 14.09 -1.88 -3.93
CA TYR A 55 13.66 -1.05 -5.05
C TYR A 55 13.32 0.36 -4.53
N PRO A 56 13.60 1.44 -5.28
CA PRO A 56 13.44 2.81 -4.77
C PRO A 56 12.01 3.13 -4.30
N PHE A 57 11.03 2.57 -4.99
CA PHE A 57 9.62 2.62 -4.60
C PHE A 57 8.81 1.55 -5.32
N GLY A 58 8.20 0.66 -4.56
CA GLY A 58 7.19 -0.27 -5.07
C GLY A 58 6.22 -0.58 -3.96
N LEU A 59 4.99 -0.05 -4.08
CA LEU A 59 3.91 -0.23 -3.13
C LEU A 59 2.70 -0.78 -3.91
N GLY A 60 2.14 -1.88 -3.43
CA GLY A 60 0.87 -2.44 -3.91
C GLY A 60 -0.16 -2.39 -2.80
N VAL A 61 -1.40 -2.01 -3.14
CA VAL A 61 -2.53 -1.97 -2.21
C VAL A 61 -3.71 -2.73 -2.80
N GLN A 62 -4.50 -3.38 -1.95
CA GLN A 62 -5.70 -4.14 -2.35
C GLN A 62 -6.96 -3.27 -2.35
N TYR A 63 -7.00 -2.27 -1.47
CA TYR A 63 -8.04 -1.23 -1.43
C TYR A 63 -7.94 -0.23 -2.60
N HIS A 64 -8.90 0.69 -2.67
CA HIS A 64 -9.05 1.66 -3.76
C HIS A 64 -8.68 3.08 -3.30
N PRO A 65 -7.38 3.46 -3.30
CA PRO A 65 -6.92 4.75 -2.80
C PRO A 65 -7.46 5.94 -3.61
N GLU A 66 -7.88 5.73 -4.85
CA GLU A 66 -8.43 6.78 -5.71
C GLU A 66 -9.82 7.27 -5.28
N ARG A 67 -10.55 6.47 -4.48
CA ARG A 67 -11.94 6.75 -4.10
C ARG A 67 -12.08 7.62 -2.85
N GLY A 68 -10.98 8.08 -2.25
CA GLY A 68 -11.02 8.84 -0.99
C GLY A 68 -9.84 9.78 -0.80
N LYS A 69 -10.09 10.93 -0.18
CA LYS A 69 -9.03 11.92 0.12
C LYS A 69 -8.10 11.52 1.26
N ILE A 70 -8.50 10.55 2.08
CA ILE A 70 -7.71 10.07 3.22
C ILE A 70 -6.37 9.44 2.79
N TYR A 71 -6.27 9.05 1.51
CA TYR A 71 -5.09 8.40 0.95
C TYR A 71 -4.13 9.38 0.25
N HIS A 72 -4.34 10.70 0.33
CA HIS A 72 -3.50 11.68 -0.37
C HIS A 72 -2.01 11.50 -0.08
N SER A 73 -1.64 11.17 1.16
CA SER A 73 -0.23 10.94 1.53
C SER A 73 0.45 9.86 0.70
N LEU A 74 -0.29 8.83 0.28
CA LEU A 74 0.21 7.76 -0.58
C LEU A 74 0.58 8.30 -1.97
N PHE A 75 -0.31 9.09 -2.58
CA PHE A 75 -0.05 9.69 -3.88
C PHE A 75 1.07 10.74 -3.84
N GLU A 76 1.10 11.59 -2.81
CA GLU A 76 2.16 12.59 -2.63
C GLU A 76 3.53 11.93 -2.49
N ASP A 77 3.63 10.82 -1.75
CA ASP A 77 4.86 10.04 -1.62
C ASP A 77 5.29 9.45 -2.98
N PHE A 78 4.34 8.88 -3.74
CA PHE A 78 4.61 8.38 -5.09
C PHE A 78 5.15 9.48 -6.03
N PHE A 79 4.49 10.64 -6.09
CA PHE A 79 4.91 11.74 -6.96
C PHE A 79 6.27 12.32 -6.54
N SER A 80 6.49 12.51 -5.24
CA SER A 80 7.77 12.98 -4.69
C SER A 80 8.92 12.06 -5.13
N ARG A 81 8.71 10.74 -5.10
CA ARG A 81 9.72 9.76 -5.51
C ARG A 81 9.94 9.72 -7.01
N LEU A 82 8.89 9.91 -7.81
CA LEU A 82 9.04 10.05 -9.26
C LEU A 82 9.91 11.26 -9.62
N ILE A 83 9.67 12.41 -8.98
CA ILE A 83 10.45 13.64 -9.22
C ILE A 83 11.91 13.42 -8.82
N ASN A 84 12.16 12.85 -7.64
CA ASN A 84 13.52 12.60 -7.16
C ASN A 84 14.26 11.53 -7.97
N SER A 85 13.55 10.54 -8.53
CA SER A 85 14.14 9.51 -9.38
C SER A 85 14.70 10.05 -10.71
N LYS A 86 14.14 11.16 -11.24
CA LYS A 86 14.63 11.81 -12.46
C LYS A 86 15.97 12.50 -12.25
N HIS A 87 16.23 13.00 -11.04
CA HIS A 87 17.49 13.67 -10.70
C HIS A 87 18.66 12.70 -10.52
N ARG A 88 18.41 11.42 -10.21
CA ARG A 88 19.45 10.39 -10.01
C ARG A 88 19.90 9.68 -11.30
N ARG A 89 19.29 9.97 -12.45
CA ARG A 89 19.65 9.38 -13.75
C ARG A 89 20.39 10.35 -14.68
N GLN A 90 20.74 11.55 -14.21
CA GLN A 90 21.49 12.56 -14.96
C GLN A 90 22.99 12.61 -14.61
N ASP A 91 23.46 11.70 -13.75
CA ASP A 91 24.89 11.50 -13.44
C ASP A 91 25.45 10.28 -14.17
#